data_AF-A0A238YBE8-F1
#
_entry.id   AF-A0A238YBE8-F1
#
_cell.length_a   1.000
_cell.length_b   1.000
_cell.length_c   1.000
_cell.angle_alpha   90.00
_cell.angle_beta   90.00
_cell.angle_gamma   90.00
#
_symmetry.space_group_name_H-M   'P 1'
#
loop_
_entity.id
_entity.type
_entity.pdbx_description
1 polymer ?
#
loop_
_entity_poly.entity_id
_entity_poly.type
_entity_poly.pdbx_seq_one_letter_code
_entity_poly.pdbx_strand_id
1 'polypeptide(L)' 'MEYTAAFDCPSSVSPHAFRRGGITHHLNSDVPKEVVGDRAIVTAGVFDEHYDRLSQYEKMCSVESAEGVGIGSL' A
#
# COMPACT_ATOMS: atom_id res chain seq x y z
N MET A 1 -4.17 27.12 26.70
CA MET A 1 -3.48 25.89 26.28
C MET A 1 -3.84 25.68 24.83
N GLU A 2 -2.89 25.86 23.92
CA GLU A 2 -3.09 25.61 22.48
C GLU A 2 -3.21 24.09 22.27
N TYR A 3 -4.39 23.61 21.86
CA TYR A 3 -4.65 22.17 21.60
C TYR A 3 -4.15 21.70 20.22
N THR A 4 -3.40 22.55 19.51
CA THR A 4 -3.00 22.38 18.11
C THR A 4 -1.65 21.66 17.94
N ALA A 5 -0.83 21.55 18.98
CA ALA A 5 0.55 21.05 18.91
C ALA A 5 0.75 19.61 19.43
N ALA A 6 -0.31 18.80 19.54
CA ALA A 6 -0.19 17.42 20.03
C ALA A 6 0.76 16.54 19.19
N PHE A 7 1.00 16.91 17.93
CA PHE A 7 1.94 16.23 17.03
C PHE A 7 3.43 16.39 17.45
N ASP A 8 3.78 17.43 18.21
CA ASP A 8 5.16 17.69 18.67
C ASP A 8 5.53 16.94 19.96
N CYS A 9 4.61 16.14 20.53
CA CYS A 9 4.90 15.36 21.72
C CYS A 9 6.00 14.31 21.39
N PRO A 10 7.10 14.20 22.16
CA PRO A 10 8.20 13.27 21.85
C PRO A 10 7.79 11.79 21.84
N SER A 11 6.70 11.43 22.53
CA SER A 11 6.14 10.09 22.51
C SER A 11 5.12 9.87 21.39
N SER A 12 4.70 10.93 20.69
CA SER A 12 3.81 10.83 19.54
C SER A 12 4.55 10.21 18.37
N VAL A 13 4.02 9.11 17.88
CA VAL A 13 4.54 8.42 16.70
C VAL A 13 3.52 8.53 15.59
N SER A 14 3.96 8.90 14.39
CA SER A 14 3.07 9.05 13.24
C SER A 14 2.38 7.73 12.90
N PRO A 15 1.03 7.69 12.86
CA PRO A 15 0.27 6.52 12.41
C PRO A 15 0.56 6.14 10.94
N HIS A 16 1.16 7.05 10.16
CA HIS A 16 1.52 6.76 8.77
C HIS A 16 2.52 5.63 8.62
N ALA A 17 3.37 5.35 9.61
CA ALA A 17 4.27 4.20 9.57
C ALA A 17 3.49 2.88 9.48
N PHE A 18 2.46 2.71 10.31
CA PHE A 18 1.59 1.54 10.29
C PHE A 18 0.77 1.46 9.01
N ARG A 19 0.20 2.59 8.56
CA ARG A 19 -0.56 2.63 7.30
C ARG A 19 0.30 2.21 6.11
N ARG A 20 1.53 2.73 6.01
CA ARG A 20 2.48 2.34 4.95
C ARG A 20 2.82 0.86 5.02
N GLY A 21 3.20 0.36 6.20
CA GLY A 21 3.54 -1.06 6.36
C GLY A 21 2.39 -2.00 6.02
N GLY A 22 1.16 -1.70 6.44
CA GLY A 22 -0.03 -2.50 6.14
C GLY A 22 -0.36 -2.53 4.65
N ILE A 23 -0.24 -1.39 3.96
CA ILE A 23 -0.40 -1.32 2.51
C ILE A 23 0.66 -2.17 1.80
N THR A 24 1.94 -1.98 2.13
CA THR A 24 3.04 -2.75 1.52
C THR A 24 2.87 -4.25 1.75
N HIS A 25 2.48 -4.67 2.95
CA HIS A 25 2.26 -6.09 3.24
C HIS A 25 1.20 -6.73 2.35
N HIS A 26 0.08 -6.04 2.10
CA HIS A 26 -0.95 -6.55 1.18
C HIS A 26 -0.42 -6.67 -0.26
N LEU A 27 0.31 -5.67 -0.74
CA LEU A 27 0.89 -5.72 -2.08
C LEU A 27 1.93 -6.85 -2.23
N ASN A 28 2.78 -7.06 -1.22
CA ASN A 28 3.73 -8.17 -1.18
C ASN A 28 3.06 -9.56 -1.05
N SER A 29 1.79 -9.59 -0.66
CA SER A 29 1.00 -10.83 -0.57
C SER A 29 0.14 -11.03 -1.82
N ASP A 30 0.51 -10.39 -2.93
CA ASP A 30 -0.17 -10.44 -4.23
C ASP A 30 -1.66 -10.05 -4.19
N VAL A 31 -2.06 -9.21 -3.21
CA VAL A 31 -3.39 -8.60 -3.22
C VAL A 31 -3.44 -7.50 -4.29
N PRO A 32 -4.41 -7.52 -5.23
CA PRO A 32 -4.48 -6.54 -6.30
C PRO A 32 -4.49 -5.09 -5.79
N LYS A 33 -3.74 -4.21 -6.46
CA LYS A 33 -3.59 -2.78 -6.09
C LYS A 33 -4.94 -2.08 -5.98
N GLU A 34 -5.89 -2.43 -6.83
CA GLU A 34 -7.26 -1.89 -6.86
C GLU A 34 -8.00 -2.21 -5.55
N VAL A 35 -7.94 -3.47 -5.10
CA VAL A 35 -8.58 -3.94 -3.86
C VAL A 35 -7.93 -3.28 -2.64
N VAL A 36 -6.59 -3.18 -2.61
CA VAL A 36 -5.88 -2.48 -1.52
C VAL A 36 -6.22 -0.99 -1.53
N GLY A 37 -6.35 -0.39 -2.71
CA GLY A 37 -6.69 1.02 -2.89
C GLY A 37 -8.10 1.37 -2.43
N ASP A 38 -9.08 0.58 -2.81
CA ASP A 38 -10.47 0.72 -2.33
C ASP A 38 -10.52 0.60 -0.81
N ARG A 39 -9.81 -0.39 -0.24
CA ARG A 39 -9.76 -0.60 1.22
C ARG A 39 -9.06 0.53 1.96
N ALA A 40 -8.02 1.11 1.38
CA ALA A 40 -7.23 2.17 1.98
C ALA A 40 -7.76 3.58 1.66
N ILE A 41 -8.71 3.71 0.72
CA ILE A 41 -9.16 4.98 0.15
C ILE A 41 -7.95 5.73 -0.43
N VAL A 42 -7.26 5.10 -1.37
CA VAL A 42 -6.06 5.64 -2.03
C VAL A 42 -6.16 5.38 -3.53
N THR A 43 -5.88 6.40 -4.33
CA THR A 43 -5.84 6.29 -5.79
C THR A 43 -4.51 5.68 -6.26
N ALA A 44 -4.51 5.07 -7.45
CA ALA A 44 -3.31 4.46 -8.02
C ALA A 44 -2.10 5.41 -8.07
N GLY A 45 -2.31 6.67 -8.49
CA GLY A 45 -1.22 7.66 -8.53
C GLY A 45 -0.61 7.95 -7.15
N VAL A 46 -1.43 7.97 -6.09
CA VAL A 46 -0.95 8.18 -4.72
C VAL A 46 -0.19 6.96 -4.20
N PHE A 47 -0.53 5.74 -4.63
CA PHE A 47 0.29 4.56 -4.33
C PHE A 47 1.70 4.74 -4.85
N ASP A 48 1.83 5.02 -6.14
CA ASP A 48 3.13 5.05 -6.80
C ASP A 48 4.02 6.18 -6.25
N GLU A 49 3.43 7.30 -5.82
CA GLU A 49 4.17 8.43 -5.25
C GLU A 49 4.58 8.22 -3.79
N HIS A 50 3.74 7.60 -2.96
CA HIS A 50 3.88 7.66 -1.50
C HIS A 50 3.99 6.31 -0.77
N TYR A 51 3.51 5.22 -1.38
CA TYR A 51 3.32 3.93 -0.69
C TYR A 51 3.99 2.75 -1.37
N ASP A 52 4.12 2.76 -2.70
CA ASP A 52 4.78 1.72 -3.47
C ASP A 52 6.30 1.81 -3.29
N ARG A 53 6.82 0.95 -2.40
CA ARG A 53 8.25 0.84 -2.09
C ARG A 53 8.87 -0.44 -2.65
N LEU A 54 8.12 -1.18 -3.48
CA LEU A 54 8.63 -2.37 -4.17
C LEU A 54 9.78 -1.95 -5.10
N SER A 55 10.85 -2.75 -5.13
CA SER A 55 11.89 -2.62 -6.14
C SER A 55 11.32 -2.92 -7.53
N GLN A 56 12.00 -2.45 -8.58
CA GLN A 56 11.59 -2.77 -9.96
C GLN A 56 11.54 -4.28 -10.20
N TYR A 57 12.47 -5.03 -9.58
CA TYR A 57 12.50 -6.49 -9.66
C TYR A 57 11.26 -7.14 -9.04
N GLU A 58 10.86 -6.71 -7.83
CA GLU A 58 9.66 -7.25 -7.17
C GLU A 58 8.39 -6.94 -7.98
N LYS A 59 8.30 -5.74 -8.59
CA LYS A 59 7.18 -5.39 -9.48
C LYS A 59 7.13 -6.28 -10.72
N MET A 60 8.28 -6.60 -11.32
CA MET A 60 8.39 -7.50 -12.48
C MET A 60 8.02 -8.95 -12.11
N CYS A 61 8.42 -9.41 -10.92
CA CYS A 61 8.09 -10.76 -10.46
C CYS A 61 6.59 -10.91 -10.14
N SER A 62 5.96 -9.88 -9.56
CA SER A 62 4.51 -9.88 -9.27
C SER A 62 3.63 -9.84 -10.52
N VAL A 63 4.07 -9.25 -11.64
CA VAL A 63 3.28 -9.27 -12.89
C VAL A 63 3.24 -10.66 -13.54
N GLU A 64 4.27 -11.49 -13.37
CA GLU A 64 4.24 -12.88 -13.87
C GLU A 64 3.19 -13.73 -13.14
N SER A 65 2.88 -13.42 -11.87
CA SER A 65 1.89 -14.15 -11.08
C SER A 65 0.43 -13.82 -11.49
N ALA A 66 0.18 -12.59 -11.97
CA ALA A 66 -1.16 -12.13 -12.36
C ALA A 66 -1.62 -12.65 -13.73
N GLU A 67 -0.72 -13.00 -14.64
CA GLU A 67 -1.07 -13.59 -15.95
C GLU A 67 -1.49 -15.07 -15.86
N GLY A 68 -1.45 -15.67 -14.66
CA GLY A 68 -1.87 -17.05 -14.40
C GLY A 68 -3.36 -17.26 -14.12
N VAL A 69 -4.18 -16.21 -14.02
CA VAL A 69 -5.63 -16.37 -13.82
C VAL A 69 -6.31 -16.53 -15.18
N GLY A 70 -6.18 -17.74 -15.73
CA GLY A 70 -7.01 -18.23 -16.81
C GLY A 70 -8.48 -18.17 -16.39
N ILE A 71 -9.24 -17.31 -17.07
CA ILE A 71 -10.69 -17.36 -17.11
C ILE A 71 -11.12 -18.78 -17.52
N GLY A 72 -11.52 -19.59 -16.55
CA GLY A 72 -12.22 -20.83 -16.80
C GLY A 72 -13.56 -20.51 -17.46
N SER A 73 -13.59 -20.55 -18.80
CA SER A 73 -14.84 -20.67 -19.55
C SER A 73 -15.49 -21.99 -19.16
N LEU A 74 -16.64 -21.89 -18.49
CA LEU A 74 -17.68 -22.92 -18.50
C LEU A 74 -18.65 -22.62 -19.63
#